data_AF-A0A8I2C604-F1
#
_entry.id   AF-A0A8I2C604-F1
#
_cell.length_a   1.000
_cell.length_b   1.000
_cell.length_c   1.000
_cell.angle_alpha   90.00
_cell.angle_beta   90.00
_cell.angle_gamma   90.00
#
_symmetry.space_group_name_H-M   'P 1'
#
loop_
_entity.id
_entity.type
_entity.pdbx_description
1 polymer ?
#
loop_
_entity_poly.entity_id
_entity_poly.type
_entity_poly.pdbx_seq_one_letter_code
_entity_poly.pdbx_strand_id
1 'polypeptide(L)'
;MRDGSDVVSAWPMPNALLDCAGAATRAPLHQSGGVGIGCSELAGMVIVCDGRTKAVLRVARALWNDPASGAMRHADAAGYKLAVDCARADNQNLRSLG
;
A
#
# COMPACT_ATOMS: atom_id res chain seq x y z
N MET A 1 16.15 3.95 -3.29
CA MET A 1 15.06 4.32 -4.22
C MET A 1 15.70 5.05 -5.39
N ARG A 2 15.21 4.93 -6.64
CA ARG A 2 15.90 5.53 -7.81
C ARG A 2 16.00 7.05 -7.75
N ASP A 3 15.02 7.68 -7.12
CA ASP A 3 14.87 9.11 -6.86
C ASP A 3 15.49 9.57 -5.52
N GLY A 4 16.11 8.67 -4.75
CA GLY A 4 16.70 9.00 -3.45
C GLY A 4 15.71 9.12 -2.29
N SER A 5 14.43 8.75 -2.47
CA SER A 5 13.40 8.78 -1.41
C SER A 5 13.50 7.65 -0.38
N ASP A 6 14.68 7.08 -0.19
CA ASP A 6 14.96 5.93 0.69
C ASP A 6 14.44 6.10 2.11
N VAL A 7 14.60 7.29 2.68
CA VAL A 7 14.24 7.62 4.08
C VAL A 7 12.83 8.18 4.25
N VAL A 8 12.03 8.27 3.17
CA VAL A 8 10.67 8.79 3.26
C VAL A 8 9.77 7.73 3.90
N SER A 9 9.56 7.83 5.21
CA SER A 9 8.67 6.94 5.99
C SER A 9 7.19 7.32 5.89
N ALA A 10 6.83 8.29 5.05
CA ALA A 10 5.46 8.72 4.88
C ALA A 10 4.57 7.72 4.10
N TRP A 11 5.11 6.64 3.53
CA TRP A 11 4.34 5.68 2.71
C TRP A 11 3.61 4.57 3.50
N PRO A 12 4.21 3.95 4.54
CA PRO A 12 3.54 2.94 5.35
C PRO A 12 2.31 3.48 6.10
N MET A 13 2.36 4.70 6.62
CA MET A 13 1.22 5.31 7.34
C MET A 13 -0.06 5.41 6.49
N PRO A 14 -0.05 6.00 5.27
CA PRO A 14 -1.21 6.00 4.40
C PRO A 14 -1.60 4.61 3.91
N ASN A 15 -0.70 3.63 3.85
CA ASN A 15 -1.11 2.24 3.60
C ASN A 15 -2.01 1.72 4.74
N ALA A 16 -1.57 1.85 6.00
CA ALA A 16 -2.37 1.44 7.16
C ALA A 16 -3.72 2.18 7.24
N LEU A 17 -3.73 3.48 6.92
CA LEU A 17 -4.96 4.27 6.87
C LEU A 17 -5.90 3.82 5.74
N LEU A 18 -5.35 3.53 4.55
CA LEU A 18 -6.10 3.05 3.39
C LEU A 18 -6.70 1.66 3.65
N ASP A 19 -5.95 0.76 4.29
CA ASP A 19 -6.43 -0.57 4.69
C ASP A 19 -7.51 -0.49 5.76
N CYS A 20 -7.35 0.40 6.74
CA CYS A 20 -8.36 0.68 7.74
C CYS A 20 -9.67 1.18 7.07
N ALA A 21 -9.56 2.16 6.17
CA ALA A 21 -10.69 2.69 5.40
C ALA A 21 -11.30 1.64 4.44
N GLY A 22 -10.47 0.74 3.91
CA GLY A 22 -10.84 -0.41 3.08
C GLY A 22 -11.52 -1.55 3.86
N ALA A 23 -11.66 -1.40 5.18
CA ALA A 23 -12.23 -2.38 6.09
C ALA A 23 -11.46 -3.70 6.15
N ALA A 24 -10.12 -3.64 6.12
CA ALA A 24 -9.27 -4.71 6.59
C ALA A 24 -9.71 -5.16 8.00
N THR A 25 -9.54 -6.44 8.33
CA THR A 25 -9.86 -6.94 9.67
C THR A 25 -8.88 -6.40 10.71
N ARG A 26 -7.61 -6.19 10.32
CA ARG A 26 -6.58 -5.51 11.13
C ARG A 26 -5.58 -4.82 10.21
N ALA A 27 -5.18 -3.60 10.57
CA ALA A 27 -4.18 -2.81 9.85
C ALA A 27 -3.11 -2.26 10.81
N PRO A 28 -2.14 -3.09 11.28
CA PRO A 28 -1.10 -2.64 12.20
C PRO A 28 -0.12 -1.67 11.52
N LEU A 29 0.36 -0.70 12.31
CA LEU A 29 1.54 0.13 11.99
C LEU A 29 2.62 -0.18 13.02
N HIS A 30 3.82 -0.52 12.58
CA HIS A 30 4.94 -0.90 13.43
C HIS A 30 6.19 -0.07 13.11
N GLN A 31 6.90 0.33 14.15
CA GLN A 31 8.25 0.86 14.04
C GLN A 31 9.26 -0.25 14.32
N SER A 32 10.45 -0.18 13.71
CA SER A 32 11.65 -0.97 14.07
C SER A 32 11.64 -2.44 13.67
N GLY A 33 10.72 -2.86 12.80
CA GLY A 33 10.66 -4.24 12.33
C GLY A 33 11.91 -4.64 11.55
N GLY A 34 12.52 -5.79 11.91
CA GLY A 34 13.64 -6.42 11.20
C GLY A 34 15.00 -5.76 11.44
N VAL A 35 15.11 -4.45 11.21
CA VAL A 35 16.40 -3.72 11.18
C VAL A 35 16.72 -2.92 12.46
N GLY A 36 15.87 -3.01 13.48
CA GLY A 36 16.12 -2.39 14.78
C GLY A 36 15.53 -0.98 14.93
N ILE A 37 15.70 -0.44 16.14
CA ILE A 37 15.02 0.78 16.59
C ILE A 37 15.47 2.00 15.78
N GLY A 38 14.50 2.73 15.24
CA GLY A 38 14.73 3.95 14.45
C GLY A 38 15.09 3.70 12.99
N CYS A 39 15.15 2.45 12.54
CA CYS A 39 15.63 2.09 11.21
C CYS A 39 14.53 1.69 10.21
N SER A 40 13.28 1.49 10.67
CA SER A 40 12.16 1.18 9.78
C SER A 40 10.81 1.60 10.36
N GLU A 41 9.88 1.90 9.45
CA GLU A 41 8.45 2.01 9.71
C GLU A 41 7.75 1.15 8.66
N LEU A 42 6.77 0.35 9.06
CA LEU A 42 6.05 -0.56 8.17
C LEU A 42 4.59 -0.72 8.59
N ALA A 43 3.72 -0.92 7.62
CA ALA A 43 2.34 -1.29 7.82
C ALA A 43 2.12 -2.75 7.44
N GLY A 44 1.16 -3.37 8.09
CA GLY A 44 0.64 -4.68 7.71
C GLY A 44 -0.86 -4.64 7.50
N MET A 45 -1.38 -5.66 6.84
CA MET A 45 -2.80 -5.81 6.55
C MET A 45 -3.21 -7.26 6.77
N VAL A 46 -4.36 -7.45 7.43
CA VAL A 46 -5.01 -8.75 7.58
C VAL A 46 -6.47 -8.59 7.21
N ILE A 47 -6.95 -9.38 6.27
CA ILE A 47 -8.37 -9.49 5.91
C ILE A 47 -8.84 -10.94 6.10
N VAL A 48 -10.05 -11.11 6.64
CA VAL A 48 -10.64 -12.44 6.88
C VAL A 48 -11.66 -12.75 5.79
N CYS A 49 -11.47 -13.90 5.13
CA CYS A 49 -12.38 -14.45 4.12
C CYS A 49 -13.28 -15.52 4.75
N ASP A 50 -14.35 -15.09 5.43
CA ASP A 50 -15.25 -15.98 6.18
C ASP A 50 -16.44 -16.55 5.39
N GLY A 51 -16.47 -16.34 4.07
CA GLY A 51 -17.53 -16.84 3.18
C GLY A 51 -18.83 -16.03 3.20
N ARG A 52 -18.96 -14.97 4.02
CA ARG A 52 -20.16 -14.12 4.05
C ARG A 52 -20.15 -13.11 2.91
N THR A 53 -21.32 -12.83 2.33
CA THR A 53 -21.49 -11.81 1.27
C THR A 53 -20.94 -10.44 1.66
N LYS A 54 -21.05 -10.07 2.95
CA LYS A 54 -20.53 -8.79 3.47
C LYS A 54 -18.99 -8.71 3.41
N ALA A 55 -18.27 -9.83 3.40
CA ALA A 55 -16.81 -9.86 3.31
C ALA A 55 -16.31 -9.64 1.87
N VAL A 56 -17.11 -9.99 0.85
CA VAL A 56 -16.71 -9.93 -0.57
C VAL A 56 -16.19 -8.55 -0.96
N LEU A 57 -16.94 -7.48 -0.64
CA LEU A 57 -16.53 -6.11 -0.96
C LEU A 57 -15.29 -5.66 -0.17
N ARG A 58 -15.14 -6.13 1.07
CA ARG A 58 -13.98 -5.80 1.91
C ARG A 58 -12.70 -6.44 1.36
N VAL A 59 -12.79 -7.73 1.00
CA VAL A 59 -11.69 -8.48 0.38
C VAL A 59 -11.30 -7.86 -0.96
N ALA A 60 -12.28 -7.54 -1.81
CA ALA A 60 -12.02 -6.90 -3.10
C ALA A 60 -11.31 -5.55 -2.95
N ARG A 61 -11.70 -4.74 -1.96
CA ARG A 61 -11.03 -3.45 -1.69
C ARG A 61 -9.65 -3.63 -1.08
N ALA A 62 -9.49 -4.48 -0.07
CA ALA A 62 -8.20 -4.69 0.60
C ALA A 62 -7.15 -5.22 -0.37
N LEU A 63 -7.49 -6.26 -1.15
CA LEU A 63 -6.57 -6.89 -2.11
C LEU A 63 -6.36 -6.07 -3.38
N TRP A 64 -7.13 -5.00 -3.59
CA TRP A 64 -6.86 -4.00 -4.61
C TRP A 64 -5.95 -2.89 -4.05
N ASN A 65 -6.37 -2.28 -2.94
CA ASN A 65 -5.77 -1.07 -2.40
C ASN A 65 -4.36 -1.29 -1.82
N ASP A 66 -4.15 -2.36 -1.04
CA ASP A 66 -2.86 -2.63 -0.39
C ASP A 66 -1.73 -2.78 -1.43
N PRO A 67 -1.83 -3.69 -2.45
CA PRO A 67 -0.80 -3.77 -3.48
C PRO A 67 -0.77 -2.55 -4.41
N ALA A 68 -1.92 -1.91 -4.69
CA ALA A 68 -1.95 -0.68 -5.49
C ALA A 68 -1.16 0.45 -4.82
N SER A 69 -1.15 0.54 -3.49
CA SER A 69 -0.32 1.53 -2.77
C SER A 69 1.18 1.32 -3.01
N GLY A 70 1.61 0.06 -3.16
CA GLY A 70 2.97 -0.30 -3.52
C GLY A 70 3.33 0.11 -4.96
N ALA A 71 2.45 -0.17 -5.92
CA ALA A 71 2.61 0.28 -7.30
C ALA A 71 2.64 1.82 -7.38
N MET A 72 1.72 2.50 -6.70
CA MET A 72 1.68 3.95 -6.55
C MET A 72 3.02 4.50 -6.06
N ARG A 73 3.53 4.00 -4.93
CA ARG A 73 4.82 4.45 -4.36
C ARG A 73 5.96 4.35 -5.37
N HIS A 74 6.05 3.24 -6.10
CA HIS A 74 7.15 3.01 -7.05
C HIS A 74 6.97 3.76 -8.37
N ALA A 75 5.74 4.04 -8.78
CA ALA A 75 5.43 4.83 -9.96
C ALA A 75 5.63 6.33 -9.72
N ASP A 76 5.00 6.86 -8.66
CA ASP A 76 4.93 8.28 -8.33
C ASP A 76 6.28 8.84 -7.87
N ALA A 77 6.87 8.26 -6.81
CA ALA A 77 8.12 8.78 -6.26
C ALA A 77 9.33 8.38 -7.12
N ALA A 78 9.47 7.09 -7.41
CA ALA A 78 10.70 6.56 -7.99
C ALA A 78 10.72 6.47 -9.52
N GLY A 79 9.60 6.72 -10.20
CA GLY A 79 9.52 6.71 -11.66
C GLY A 79 9.92 5.37 -12.27
N TYR A 80 9.69 4.25 -11.58
CA TYR A 80 9.99 2.93 -12.14
C TYR A 80 9.01 2.63 -13.27
N LYS A 81 9.52 2.45 -14.50
CA LYS A 81 8.71 2.17 -15.70
C LYS A 81 7.72 1.03 -15.48
N LEU A 82 8.16 -0.07 -14.88
CA LEU A 82 7.30 -1.22 -14.59
C LEU A 82 6.12 -0.86 -13.67
N ALA A 83 6.34 -0.01 -12.67
CA ALA A 83 5.28 0.44 -11.77
C ALA A 83 4.31 1.40 -12.47
N VAL A 84 4.81 2.30 -13.33
CA VAL A 84 3.97 3.16 -14.17
C VAL A 84 3.11 2.33 -15.13
N ASP A 85 3.69 1.32 -15.78
CA ASP A 85 2.98 0.44 -16.68
C ASP A 85 1.91 -0.38 -15.93
N CYS A 86 2.23 -0.90 -14.74
CA CYS A 86 1.27 -1.59 -13.86
C CYS A 86 0.12 -0.67 -13.44
N ALA A 87 0.42 0.53 -12.94
CA ALA A 87 -0.61 1.49 -12.53
C ALA A 87 -1.55 1.87 -13.68
N ARG A 88 -1.03 2.00 -14.91
CA ARG A 88 -1.84 2.24 -16.12
C ARG A 88 -2.68 1.03 -16.53
N ALA A 89 -2.09 -0.17 -16.54
CA ALA A 89 -2.79 -1.40 -16.85
C ALA A 89 -3.98 -1.66 -15.90
N ASP A 90 -3.78 -1.32 -14.62
CA ASP A 90 -4.78 -1.47 -13.56
C ASP A 90 -5.71 -0.25 -13.43
N ASN A 91 -5.58 0.78 -14.28
CA ASN A 91 -6.37 2.02 -14.22
C ASN A 91 -6.35 2.70 -12.84
N GLN A 92 -5.19 2.70 -12.17
CA GLN A 92 -5.03 3.43 -10.92
C GLN A 92 -5.15 4.94 -11.15
N ASN A 93 -5.90 5.60 -10.28
CA ASN A 93 -6.11 7.04 -10.35
C ASN A 93 -4.95 7.79 -9.68
N LEU A 94 -3.83 7.92 -10.40
CA LEU A 94 -2.63 8.61 -9.95
C LEU A 94 -2.46 9.93 -10.70
N ARG A 95 -2.76 11.05 -10.02
CA ARG A 95 -2.72 12.40 -10.62
C ARG A 95 -1.36 12.78 -11.21
N SER A 96 -0.27 12.19 -10.72
CA SER A 96 1.08 12.40 -11.23
C SER A 96 1.33 11.79 -12.60
N LEU A 97 0.48 10.86 -13.04
CA LEU A 97 0.62 10.16 -14.33
C LEU A 97 -0.26 10.74 -15.45
N GLY A 98 -0.98 11.83 -15.17
CA GLY A 98 -1.95 12.47 -16.07
C GLY A 98 -3.37 11.98 -15.85
#